data_AF-A0A2U1QAJ3-F1
#
_entry.id   AF-A0A2U1QAJ3-F1
#
_cell.length_a   1.000
_cell.length_b   1.000
_cell.length_c   1.000
_cell.angle_alpha   90.00
_cell.angle_beta   90.00
_cell.angle_gamma   90.00
#
_symmetry.space_group_name_H-M   'P 1'
#
loop_
_entity.id
_entity.type
_entity.pdbx_description
1 polymer ?
#
loop_
_entity_poly.entity_id
_entity_poly.type
_entity_poly.pdbx_seq_one_letter_code
_entity_poly.pdbx_strand_id
1 'polypeptide(L)'
;MDNLVRLLELAYSSGSVYISDVVRLGFVREVQEEESWISFLRSWCVYVEDRLTYLDAVISELELCANYMSVAQVLVQLRDGDNVIFADAIMYFKVIRDFEADKLAKLHLFLQISTMHVALRREFVGRFTGL
;
A
#
# COMPACT_ATOMS: atom_id res chain seq x y z
N MET A 1 -24.39 11.57 -15.25
CA MET A 1 -24.45 12.52 -16.38
C MET A 1 -23.14 13.30 -16.53
N ASP A 2 -22.41 13.57 -15.44
CA ASP A 2 -21.19 14.39 -15.43
C ASP A 2 -20.04 13.88 -16.32
N ASN A 3 -19.81 12.57 -16.39
CA ASN A 3 -18.73 12.03 -17.25
C ASN A 3 -19.00 12.22 -18.75
N LEU A 4 -20.26 12.16 -19.18
CA LEU A 4 -20.62 12.26 -20.59
C LEU A 4 -20.60 13.72 -21.08
N VAL A 5 -21.00 14.66 -20.22
CA VAL A 5 -20.88 16.10 -20.48
C VAL A 5 -19.40 16.52 -20.56
N ARG A 6 -18.55 16.03 -19.64
CA ARG A 6 -17.10 16.27 -19.69
C ARG A 6 -16.41 15.69 -20.92
N LEU A 7 -16.85 14.51 -21.39
CA LEU A 7 -16.34 13.91 -22.62
C LEU A 7 -16.69 14.76 -23.84
N LEU A 8 -17.92 15.31 -23.90
CA LEU A 8 -18.34 16.24 -24.94
C LEU A 8 -17.59 17.57 -24.90
N GLU A 9 -17.32 18.11 -23.71
CA GLU A 9 -16.48 19.31 -23.55
C GLU A 9 -15.05 19.07 -24.04
N LEU A 10 -14.45 17.93 -23.69
CA LEU A 10 -13.13 17.55 -24.17
C LEU A 10 -13.08 17.35 -25.70
N ALA A 11 -14.12 16.74 -26.27
CA ALA A 11 -14.28 16.61 -27.72
C ALA A 11 -14.30 17.98 -28.40
N TYR A 12 -15.11 18.88 -27.86
CA TYR A 12 -15.27 20.24 -28.38
C TYR A 12 -13.99 21.07 -28.24
N SER A 13 -13.31 21.00 -27.09
CA SER A 13 -12.06 21.73 -26.84
C SER A 13 -10.85 21.18 -27.61
N SER A 14 -10.84 19.88 -27.94
CA SER A 14 -9.78 19.27 -28.76
C SER A 14 -9.97 19.50 -30.26
N GLY A 15 -11.11 20.07 -30.68
CA GLY A 15 -11.47 20.22 -32.09
C GLY A 15 -11.76 18.89 -32.79
N SER A 16 -11.94 17.80 -32.03
CA SER A 16 -12.23 16.50 -32.61
C SER A 16 -13.71 16.32 -32.93
N VAL A 17 -13.97 15.82 -34.13
CA VAL A 17 -15.31 15.52 -34.65
C VAL A 17 -15.65 14.03 -34.49
N TYR A 18 -14.67 13.19 -34.10
CA TYR A 18 -14.81 11.75 -34.10
C TYR A 18 -14.97 11.17 -32.70
N ILE A 19 -15.99 10.32 -32.55
CA ILE A 19 -16.27 9.57 -31.31
C ILE A 19 -15.05 8.76 -30.84
N SER A 20 -14.20 8.29 -31.76
CA SER A 20 -12.95 7.58 -31.46
C SER A 20 -11.98 8.41 -30.62
N ASP A 21 -11.84 9.72 -30.90
CA ASP A 21 -10.97 10.61 -30.14
C ASP A 21 -11.56 10.93 -28.78
N VAL A 22 -12.89 11.08 -28.69
CA VAL A 22 -13.59 11.30 -27.43
C VAL A 22 -13.37 10.12 -26.48
N VAL A 23 -13.54 8.90 -27.01
CA VAL A 23 -13.27 7.66 -26.27
C VAL A 23 -11.80 7.60 -25.87
N ARG A 24 -10.87 7.85 -26.81
CA ARG A 24 -9.43 7.85 -26.53
C ARG A 24 -9.06 8.82 -25.42
N LEU A 25 -9.50 10.08 -25.48
CA LEU A 25 -9.21 11.11 -24.48
C LEU A 25 -9.79 10.75 -23.11
N GLY A 26 -11.00 10.18 -23.07
CA GLY A 26 -11.61 9.68 -21.84
C GLY A 26 -10.75 8.62 -21.15
N PHE A 27 -10.39 7.57 -21.89
CA PHE A 27 -9.60 6.47 -21.33
C PHE A 27 -8.15 6.86 -21.02
N VAL A 28 -7.53 7.78 -21.78
CA VAL A 28 -6.20 8.33 -21.45
C VAL A 28 -6.21 8.99 -20.08
N ARG A 29 -7.25 9.79 -19.80
CA ARG A 29 -7.39 10.45 -18.51
C ARG A 29 -7.61 9.44 -17.38
N GLU A 30 -8.48 8.46 -17.57
CA GLU A 30 -8.70 7.41 -16.57
C GLU A 30 -7.42 6.64 -16.26
N VAL A 31 -6.62 6.31 -17.28
CA VAL A 31 -5.30 5.69 -17.11
C VAL A 31 -4.37 6.58 -16.27
N GLN A 32 -4.33 7.89 -16.56
CA GLN A 32 -3.48 8.83 -15.82
C GLN A 32 -3.91 8.97 -14.35
N GLU A 33 -5.21 9.04 -14.10
CA GLU A 33 -5.76 9.07 -12.73
C GLU A 33 -5.41 7.77 -11.98
N GLU A 34 -5.59 6.61 -12.60
CA GLU A 34 -5.23 5.31 -11.98
C GLU A 34 -3.72 5.14 -11.77
N GLU A 35 -2.87 5.64 -12.67
CA GLU A 35 -1.41 5.65 -12.49
C GLU A 35 -0.98 6.45 -11.26
N SER A 36 -1.64 7.58 -11.01
CA SER A 36 -1.38 8.39 -9.81
C SER A 36 -1.74 7.62 -8.53
N TRP A 37 -2.85 6.89 -8.54
CA TRP A 37 -3.27 6.02 -7.45
C TRP A 37 -2.32 4.84 -7.25
N ILE A 38 -1.83 4.22 -8.32
CA ILE A 38 -0.83 3.15 -8.26
C ILE A 38 0.47 3.66 -7.62
N SER A 39 0.92 4.86 -7.98
CA SER A 39 2.09 5.49 -7.36
C SER A 39 1.88 5.66 -5.85
N PHE A 40 0.72 6.19 -5.45
CA PHE A 40 0.34 6.34 -4.05
C PHE A 40 0.31 4.99 -3.30
N LEU A 41 -0.29 3.95 -3.90
CA LEU A 41 -0.33 2.61 -3.30
C LEU A 41 1.06 2.00 -3.13
N ARG A 42 1.97 2.20 -4.10
CA ARG A 42 3.38 1.75 -3.98
C ARG A 42 4.06 2.42 -2.79
N SER A 43 3.90 3.73 -2.64
CA SER A 43 4.45 4.46 -1.49
C SER A 43 3.88 3.94 -0.17
N TRP A 44 2.59 3.58 -0.14
CA TRP A 44 1.99 2.96 1.04
C TRP A 44 2.61 1.59 1.35
N CYS A 45 2.81 0.72 0.35
CA CYS A 45 3.47 -0.58 0.57
C CYS A 45 4.85 -0.39 1.24
N VAL A 46 5.68 0.51 0.69
CA VAL A 46 7.00 0.82 1.26
C VAL A 46 6.89 1.33 2.70
N TYR A 47 5.92 2.21 2.99
CA TYR A 47 5.69 2.71 4.35
C TYR A 47 5.34 1.59 5.33
N VAL A 48 4.50 0.62 4.93
CA VAL A 48 4.13 -0.51 5.80
C VAL A 48 5.29 -1.50 5.95
N GLU A 49 6.10 -1.71 4.92
CA GLU A 49 7.33 -2.51 4.99
C GLU A 49 8.34 -1.94 6.00
N ASP A 50 8.55 -0.62 5.97
CA ASP A 50 9.42 0.07 6.94
C ASP A 50 8.90 -0.10 8.37
N ARG A 51 7.57 0.07 8.56
CA ARG A 51 6.93 -0.16 9.85
C ARG A 51 7.08 -1.60 10.34
N LEU A 52 6.98 -2.60 9.46
CA LEU A 52 7.21 -4.00 9.81
C LEU A 52 8.65 -4.23 10.26
N THR A 53 9.62 -3.65 9.55
CA THR A 53 11.04 -3.73 9.92
C THR A 53 11.29 -3.12 11.30
N TYR A 54 10.66 -1.98 11.59
CA TYR A 54 10.71 -1.35 12.91
C TYR A 54 10.10 -2.25 14.00
N LEU A 55 8.94 -2.85 13.74
CA LEU A 55 8.29 -3.76 14.69
C LEU A 55 9.13 -5.02 14.94
N ASP A 56 9.71 -5.62 13.90
CA ASP A 56 10.59 -6.77 14.02
C ASP A 56 11.84 -6.42 14.87
N ALA A 57 12.40 -5.22 14.72
CA ALA A 57 13.49 -4.73 15.56
C ALA A 57 13.08 -4.57 17.03
N VAL A 58 11.93 -3.93 17.30
CA VAL A 58 11.40 -3.77 18.67
C VAL A 58 11.14 -5.13 19.32
N ILE A 59 10.52 -6.07 18.61
CA ILE A 59 10.27 -7.43 19.11
C ILE A 59 11.60 -8.12 19.43
N SER A 60 12.59 -8.02 18.54
CA SER A 60 13.91 -8.64 18.73
C SER A 60 14.62 -8.09 19.97
N GLU A 61 14.61 -6.78 20.17
CA GLU A 61 15.19 -6.14 21.37
C GLU A 61 14.46 -6.58 22.65
N LEU A 62 13.13 -6.65 22.63
CA LEU A 62 12.35 -7.12 23.78
C LEU A 62 12.62 -8.59 24.10
N GLU A 63 12.74 -9.45 23.09
CA GLU A 63 13.10 -10.86 23.25
C GLU A 63 14.52 -11.02 23.81
N LEU A 64 15.48 -10.21 23.34
CA LEU A 64 16.83 -10.16 23.91
C LEU A 64 16.79 -9.74 25.38
N CYS A 65 16.10 -8.65 25.71
CA CYS A 65 15.94 -8.19 27.10
C CYS A 65 15.31 -9.27 27.99
N ALA A 66 14.27 -9.96 27.51
CA ALA A 66 13.62 -11.04 28.23
C ALA A 66 14.55 -12.24 28.48
N ASN A 67 15.41 -12.57 27.51
CA ASN A 67 16.40 -13.66 27.67
C ASN A 67 17.49 -13.35 28.70
N TYR A 68 17.88 -12.08 28.83
CA TYR A 68 18.86 -11.63 29.83
C TYR A 68 18.23 -11.24 31.18
N MET A 69 16.91 -11.37 31.34
CA MET A 69 16.23 -10.92 32.56
C MET A 69 16.62 -11.72 33.80
N SER A 70 16.97 -13.01 33.67
CA SER A 70 17.49 -13.80 34.80
C SER A 70 18.83 -13.26 35.32
N VAL A 71 19.70 -12.76 34.43
CA VAL A 71 20.95 -12.10 34.77
C VAL A 71 20.69 -10.72 35.38
N ALA A 72 19.74 -9.97 34.82
CA ALA A 72 19.36 -8.66 35.33
C ALA A 72 18.62 -8.71 36.68
N GLN A 73 17.84 -9.76 36.97
CA GLN A 73 17.22 -9.98 38.28
C GLN A 73 18.28 -10.15 39.37
N VAL A 74 19.35 -10.87 39.06
CA VAL A 74 20.48 -11.10 39.99
C VAL A 74 21.33 -9.83 40.19
N LEU A 75 21.50 -9.00 39.14
CA LEU A 75 22.36 -7.82 39.20
C LEU A 75 21.66 -6.51 39.59
N VAL A 76 20.35 -6.36 39.31
CA VAL A 76 19.66 -5.05 39.31
C VAL A 76 18.40 -5.03 40.20
N GLN A 77 18.11 -6.06 41.00
CA GLN A 77 16.89 -6.11 41.85
C GLN A 77 15.59 -5.84 41.07
N LEU A 78 15.45 -6.41 39.86
CA LEU A 78 14.17 -6.39 39.15
C LEU A 78 13.06 -6.99 40.01
N ARG A 79 11.85 -6.45 39.92
CA ARG A 79 10.72 -6.89 40.74
C ARG A 79 10.16 -8.20 40.21
N ASP A 80 9.66 -9.03 41.12
CA ASP A 80 8.81 -10.15 40.75
C ASP A 80 7.60 -9.61 39.96
N GLY A 81 7.51 -9.99 38.68
CA GLY A 81 6.46 -9.55 37.75
C GLY A 81 6.96 -8.90 36.47
N ASP A 82 8.20 -8.39 36.41
CA ASP A 82 8.73 -7.74 35.21
C ASP A 82 8.78 -8.70 34.01
N ASN A 83 9.04 -9.99 34.24
CA ASN A 83 8.93 -11.05 33.23
C ASN A 83 7.57 -11.11 32.52
N VAL A 84 6.47 -10.88 33.26
CA VAL A 84 5.11 -10.91 32.71
C VAL A 84 4.87 -9.71 31.82
N ILE A 85 5.39 -8.53 32.20
CA ILE A 85 5.27 -7.30 31.42
C ILE A 85 5.99 -7.42 30.08
N PHE A 86 7.20 -7.99 30.05
CA PHE A 86 7.91 -8.23 28.80
C PHE A 86 7.19 -9.25 27.91
N ALA A 87 6.70 -10.36 28.49
CA ALA A 87 5.95 -11.35 27.74
C ALA A 87 4.68 -10.75 27.09
N ASP A 88 3.95 -9.92 27.84
CA ASP A 88 2.76 -9.22 27.36
C ASP A 88 3.12 -8.19 26.27
N ALA A 89 4.18 -7.42 26.46
CA ALA A 89 4.67 -6.46 25.45
C ALA A 89 5.09 -7.16 24.15
N ILE A 90 5.85 -8.26 24.23
CA ILE A 90 6.26 -9.06 23.06
C ILE A 90 5.02 -9.58 22.34
N MET A 91 4.05 -10.14 23.07
CA MET A 91 2.81 -10.64 22.48
C MET A 91 2.02 -9.53 21.80
N TYR A 92 1.88 -8.38 22.45
CA TYR A 92 1.20 -7.20 21.90
C TYR A 92 1.84 -6.74 20.58
N PHE A 93 3.17 -6.60 20.54
CA PHE A 93 3.86 -6.18 19.33
C PHE A 93 3.78 -7.24 18.22
N LYS A 94 3.84 -8.54 18.54
CA LYS A 94 3.64 -9.62 17.57
C LYS A 94 2.27 -9.55 16.91
N VAL A 95 1.20 -9.31 17.69
CA VAL A 95 -0.16 -9.15 17.16
C VAL A 95 -0.25 -7.96 16.20
N ILE A 96 0.33 -6.81 16.56
CA ILE A 96 0.35 -5.63 15.67
C ILE A 96 1.15 -5.91 14.40
N ARG A 97 2.30 -6.58 14.54
CA ARG A 97 3.18 -6.94 13.43
C ARG A 97 2.46 -7.86 12.45
N ASP A 98 1.76 -8.89 12.94
CA ASP A 98 1.01 -9.81 12.08
C ASP A 98 -0.16 -9.13 11.38
N PHE A 99 -0.83 -8.19 12.06
CA PHE A 99 -1.86 -7.35 11.44
C PHE A 99 -1.30 -6.49 10.29
N GLU A 100 -0.17 -5.80 10.49
CA GLU A 100 0.47 -5.01 9.43
C GLU A 100 1.00 -5.89 8.29
N ALA A 101 1.45 -7.11 8.58
CA ALA A 101 1.92 -8.07 7.57
C ALA A 101 0.77 -8.55 6.66
N ASP A 102 -0.39 -8.90 7.25
CA ASP A 102 -1.60 -9.25 6.48
C ASP A 102 -2.10 -8.07 5.64
N LYS A 103 -2.09 -6.86 6.21
CA LYS A 103 -2.42 -5.63 5.48
C LYS A 103 -1.48 -5.38 4.30
N LEU A 104 -0.16 -5.56 4.47
CA LEU A 104 0.80 -5.43 3.38
C LEU A 104 0.53 -6.45 2.26
N ALA A 105 0.24 -7.71 2.61
CA ALA A 105 -0.10 -8.74 1.63
C ALA A 105 -1.33 -8.35 0.80
N LYS A 106 -2.36 -7.80 1.45
CA LYS A 106 -3.57 -7.29 0.77
C LYS A 106 -3.27 -6.07 -0.12
N LEU A 107 -2.43 -5.15 0.34
CA LEU A 107 -2.00 -4.00 -0.46
C LEU A 107 -1.23 -4.44 -1.71
N HIS A 108 -0.33 -5.42 -1.60
CA HIS A 108 0.38 -5.98 -2.76
C HIS A 108 -0.58 -6.63 -3.76
N LEU A 109 -1.57 -7.40 -3.29
CA LEU A 109 -2.57 -7.99 -4.17
C LEU A 109 -3.40 -6.92 -4.88
N PHE A 110 -3.83 -5.87 -4.15
CA PHE A 110 -4.59 -4.76 -4.73
C PHE A 110 -3.76 -3.98 -5.76
N LEU A 111 -2.48 -3.73 -5.47
CA LEU A 111 -1.54 -3.08 -6.37
C LEU A 111 -1.33 -3.90 -7.65
N GLN A 112 -1.19 -5.22 -7.53
CA GLN A 112 -1.03 -6.13 -8.67
C GLN A 112 -2.25 -6.09 -9.59
N ILE A 113 -3.45 -6.20 -9.03
CA ILE A 113 -4.71 -6.15 -9.78
C ILE A 113 -4.87 -4.77 -10.46
N SER A 114 -4.61 -3.69 -9.74
CA SER A 114 -4.70 -2.32 -10.28
C SER A 114 -3.72 -2.11 -11.43
N THR A 115 -2.48 -2.61 -11.29
CA THR A 115 -1.46 -2.52 -12.35
C THR A 115 -1.88 -3.30 -13.60
N MET A 116 -2.44 -4.50 -13.43
CA MET A 116 -3.00 -5.29 -14.54
C MET A 116 -4.15 -4.55 -15.23
N HIS A 117 -5.05 -3.95 -14.44
CA HIS A 117 -6.19 -3.21 -14.98
C HIS A 117 -5.77 -2.00 -15.81
N VAL A 118 -4.81 -1.21 -15.31
CA VAL A 118 -4.23 -0.08 -16.05
C VAL A 118 -3.56 -0.53 -17.34
N ALA A 119 -2.83 -1.66 -17.31
CA ALA A 119 -2.21 -2.20 -18.51
C ALA A 119 -3.24 -2.55 -19.59
N LEU A 120 -4.37 -3.18 -19.21
CA LEU A 120 -5.47 -3.48 -20.13
C LEU A 120 -6.11 -2.20 -20.69
N ARG A 121 -6.30 -1.16 -19.87
CA ARG A 121 -6.84 0.12 -20.34
C ARG A 121 -5.87 0.83 -21.29
N ARG A 122 -4.56 0.78 -21.04
CA ARG A 122 -3.55 1.29 -21.97
C ARG A 122 -3.59 0.55 -23.31
N GLU A 123 -3.74 -0.77 -23.30
CA GLU A 123 -3.90 -1.55 -24.54
C GLU A 123 -5.16 -1.13 -25.30
N PHE A 124 -6.28 -0.94 -24.59
CA PHE A 124 -7.52 -0.47 -25.17
C PHE A 124 -7.37 0.93 -25.79
N VAL A 125 -6.75 1.88 -25.08
CA VAL A 125 -6.41 3.21 -25.61
C VAL A 125 -5.54 3.11 -26.86
N GLY A 126 -4.58 2.17 -26.87
CA GLY A 126 -3.68 1.90 -27.98
C GLY A 126 -4.40 1.55 -29.29
N ARG A 127 -5.62 1.01 -29.22
CA ARG A 127 -6.44 0.69 -30.41
C ARG A 127 -6.95 1.93 -31.13
N PHE A 128 -6.89 3.09 -30.49
CA PHE A 128 -7.29 4.38 -31.07
C PHE A 128 -6.09 5.23 -31.51
N THR A 129 -4.85 4.79 -31.24
CA THR A 129 -3.64 5.42 -31.79
C THR A 129 -3.32 4.81 -33.15
N GLY A 130 -3.56 5.56 -34.23
CA GLY A 130 -3.28 5.14 -35.61
C GLY A 130 -4.50 5.10 -36.56
N LEU A 131 -5.68 5.51 -36.09
CA LEU A 131 -6.83 5.86 -36.93
C LEU A 131 -6.75 7.31 -37.42
#